data_AF-A0A023FFM5-F1
#
_entry.id   AF-A0A023FFM5-F1
#
_cell.length_a   1.000
_cell.length_b   1.000
_cell.length_c   1.000
_cell.angle_alpha   90.00
_cell.angle_beta   90.00
_cell.angle_gamma   90.00
#
_symmetry.space_group_name_H-M   'P 1'
#
loop_
_entity.id
_entity.type
_entity.pdbx_description
1 polymer ?
#
loop_
_entity_poly.entity_id
_entity_poly.type
_entity_poly.pdbx_seq_one_letter_code
_entity_poly.pdbx_strand_id
1 'polypeptide(L)'
;MNSLGLGILFNMGCTCTKESVCINGKRYVVKSRLGEGGFSVVDLVYDANIQRMYALKRIPCHTRESERDAMREAELYKSFDHPNLVRCVDAALVPCHDLSKPFSSEVLILLPYFRRGTLQDELTMRARSRDHMPEARLLEIFTGMCQGVQAIHSATP
;
A
#
# COMPACT_ATOMS: atom_id res chain seq x y z
N MET A 1 48.08 -17.63 -27.04
CA MET A 1 47.55 -18.60 -28.04
C MET A 1 46.70 -19.62 -27.30
N ASN A 2 45.46 -19.76 -27.78
CA ASN A 2 44.38 -20.75 -27.55
C ASN A 2 44.78 -22.03 -26.80
N SER A 3 43.95 -22.64 -25.95
CA SER A 3 42.58 -23.17 -26.21
C SER A 3 41.97 -23.70 -24.89
N LEU A 4 40.76 -23.29 -24.47
CA LEU A 4 39.43 -23.93 -24.69
C LEU A 4 39.14 -25.24 -23.93
N GLY A 5 37.99 -25.25 -23.24
CA GLY A 5 37.27 -26.42 -22.68
C GLY A 5 37.35 -26.47 -21.15
N LEU A 6 36.29 -26.62 -20.35
CA LEU A 6 34.94 -27.09 -20.60
C LEU A 6 34.12 -26.76 -19.32
N GLY A 7 32.91 -26.20 -19.44
CA GLY A 7 32.07 -25.96 -18.26
C GLY A 7 30.92 -24.99 -18.47
N ILE A 8 30.19 -25.12 -19.57
CA ILE A 8 28.84 -24.55 -19.68
C ILE A 8 27.97 -25.33 -18.69
N LEU A 9 27.61 -24.71 -17.58
CA LEU A 9 26.41 -25.07 -16.85
C LEU A 9 25.43 -23.90 -16.97
N PHE A 10 24.40 -24.19 -17.76
CA PHE A 10 23.14 -23.49 -17.84
C PHE A 10 22.75 -22.84 -16.50
N ASN A 11 22.53 -21.53 -16.53
CA ASN A 11 21.43 -20.99 -15.76
C ASN A 11 20.66 -20.00 -16.65
N MET A 12 19.84 -20.54 -17.56
CA MET A 12 18.64 -19.86 -18.02
C MET A 12 17.64 -19.80 -16.85
N GLY A 13 17.99 -19.02 -15.83
CA GLY A 13 17.07 -18.60 -14.79
C GLY A 13 16.53 -17.25 -15.20
N CYS A 14 15.25 -17.19 -15.54
CA CYS A 14 14.53 -15.93 -15.60
C CYS A 14 14.73 -15.24 -14.24
N THR A 15 15.51 -14.16 -14.18
CA THR A 15 15.72 -13.34 -12.96
C THR A 15 14.46 -12.53 -12.68
N CYS A 16 13.32 -13.20 -12.58
CA CYS A 16 12.10 -12.66 -11.99
C CYS A 16 12.19 -12.78 -10.46
N THR A 17 13.23 -12.20 -9.86
CA THR A 17 13.20 -11.94 -8.41
C THR A 17 12.13 -10.87 -8.18
N LYS A 18 10.89 -11.32 -7.97
CA LYS A 18 9.80 -10.43 -7.57
C LYS A 18 10.21 -9.78 -6.25
N GLU A 19 10.27 -8.45 -6.25
CA GLU A 19 10.53 -7.66 -5.05
C GLU A 19 9.63 -8.16 -3.90
N SER A 20 10.21 -8.31 -2.71
CA SER A 20 9.46 -8.74 -1.54
C SER A 20 9.79 -7.86 -0.36
N VAL A 21 8.76 -7.54 0.42
CA VAL A 21 8.84 -6.68 1.60
C VAL A 21 8.52 -7.51 2.84
N CYS A 22 9.23 -7.26 3.94
CA CYS A 22 8.97 -7.91 5.22
C CYS A 22 8.38 -6.90 6.20
N ILE A 23 7.24 -7.25 6.81
CA ILE A 23 6.57 -6.44 7.84
C ILE A 23 6.40 -7.34 9.05
N ASN A 24 6.99 -6.96 10.19
CA ASN A 24 6.91 -7.68 11.47
C ASN A 24 7.16 -9.20 11.35
N GLY A 25 8.19 -9.58 10.59
CA GLY A 25 8.58 -10.99 10.39
C GLY A 25 7.79 -11.73 9.30
N LYS A 26 6.81 -11.09 8.67
CA LYS A 26 5.98 -11.68 7.61
C LYS A 26 6.34 -11.13 6.24
N ARG A 27 6.57 -12.03 5.28
CA ARG A 27 7.00 -11.70 3.91
C ARG A 27 5.82 -11.52 2.97
N TYR A 28 5.85 -10.45 2.19
CA TYR A 28 4.87 -10.14 1.15
C TYR A 28 5.57 -9.97 -0.20
N VAL A 29 4.98 -10.50 -1.27
CA VAL A 29 5.51 -10.37 -2.64
C VAL A 29 4.85 -9.18 -3.32
N VAL A 30 5.63 -8.21 -3.76
CA VAL A 30 5.15 -7.05 -4.52
C VAL A 30 4.68 -7.51 -5.90
N LYS A 31 3.50 -7.03 -6.33
CA LYS A 31 2.86 -7.41 -7.58
C LYS A 31 2.83 -6.27 -8.60
N SER A 32 2.39 -5.10 -8.19
CA SER A 32 2.24 -3.92 -9.06
C SER A 32 2.08 -2.65 -8.24
N ARG A 33 2.36 -1.48 -8.82
CA ARG A 33 2.03 -0.17 -8.26
C ARG A 33 0.51 0.08 -8.41
N LEU A 34 -0.18 0.43 -7.31
CA LEU A 34 -1.59 0.82 -7.31
C LEU A 34 -1.78 2.34 -7.45
N GLY A 35 -0.86 3.12 -6.88
CA GLY A 35 -0.93 4.57 -6.95
C GLY A 35 0.31 5.24 -6.36
N GLU A 36 0.47 6.51 -6.69
CA GLU A 36 1.54 7.37 -6.22
C GLU A 36 0.95 8.72 -5.83
N GLY A 37 1.36 9.22 -4.67
CA GLY A 37 1.08 10.58 -4.21
C GLY A 37 2.38 11.32 -3.97
N GLY A 38 2.31 12.60 -3.59
CA GLY A 38 3.51 13.44 -3.45
C GLY A 38 4.54 12.97 -2.42
N PHE A 39 4.14 12.13 -1.45
CA PHE A 39 4.99 11.68 -0.35
C PHE A 39 4.99 10.17 -0.13
N SER A 40 4.23 9.42 -0.92
CA SER A 40 4.03 7.99 -0.66
C SER A 40 3.64 7.24 -1.92
N VAL A 41 3.97 5.97 -1.93
CA VAL A 41 3.56 5.04 -2.99
C VAL A 41 2.70 3.94 -2.39
N VAL A 42 1.76 3.41 -3.17
CA VAL A 42 0.90 2.30 -2.76
C VAL A 42 1.12 1.13 -3.71
N ASP A 43 1.63 0.02 -3.20
CA ASP A 43 1.88 -1.20 -3.95
C ASP A 43 0.83 -2.26 -3.63
N LEU A 44 0.45 -3.06 -4.64
CA LEU A 44 -0.28 -4.31 -4.44
C LEU A 44 0.71 -5.36 -3.98
N VAL A 45 0.48 -5.95 -2.81
CA VAL A 45 1.33 -7.00 -2.26
C VAL A 45 0.53 -8.27 -1.98
N TYR A 46 1.20 -9.41 -2.03
CA TYR A 46 0.59 -10.73 -1.88
C TYR A 46 1.24 -11.51 -0.76
N ASP A 47 0.42 -11.97 0.17
CA ASP A 47 0.79 -12.96 1.16
C ASP A 47 0.64 -14.36 0.56
N ALA A 48 1.77 -15.04 0.36
CA ALA A 48 1.78 -16.38 -0.22
C ALA A 48 1.25 -17.47 0.72
N ASN A 49 1.30 -17.24 2.04
CA ASN A 49 0.93 -18.26 3.03
C ASN A 49 -0.59 -18.43 3.10
N ILE A 50 -1.33 -17.32 3.08
CA ILE A 50 -2.82 -17.33 3.14
C ILE A 50 -3.47 -16.97 1.80
N GLN A 51 -2.66 -16.82 0.75
CA GLN A 51 -3.09 -16.48 -0.61
C GLN A 51 -3.95 -15.21 -0.70
N ARG A 52 -3.57 -14.15 0.03
CA ARG A 52 -4.36 -12.91 0.12
C ARG A 52 -3.59 -11.69 -0.39
N MET A 53 -4.32 -10.80 -1.05
CA MET A 53 -3.81 -9.52 -1.56
C MET A 53 -4.07 -8.40 -0.55
N TYR A 54 -3.13 -7.46 -0.48
CA TYR A 54 -3.14 -6.29 0.38
C TYR A 54 -2.63 -5.07 -0.39
N ALA A 55 -2.99 -3.88 0.07
CA ALA A 55 -2.39 -2.64 -0.37
C ALA A 55 -1.32 -2.24 0.64
N LEU A 56 -0.09 -2.01 0.18
CA LEU A 56 1.03 -1.57 1.00
C LEU A 56 1.30 -0.10 0.70
N LYS A 57 0.97 0.79 1.64
CA LYS A 57 1.40 2.19 1.56
C LYS A 57 2.82 2.29 2.12
N ARG A 58 3.73 2.86 1.34
CA ARG A 58 5.13 3.07 1.68
C ARG A 58 5.41 4.56 1.71
N ILE A 59 5.95 5.05 2.82
CA ILE A 59 6.22 6.48 3.06
C ILE A 59 7.72 6.64 3.32
N PRO A 60 8.52 7.01 2.29
CA PRO A 60 9.93 7.31 2.47
C PRO A 60 10.10 8.54 3.37
N CYS A 61 10.98 8.43 4.35
CA CYS A 61 11.25 9.46 5.34
C CYS A 61 12.71 9.89 5.24
N HIS A 62 12.92 11.19 5.10
CA HIS A 62 14.26 11.79 4.95
C HIS A 62 14.60 12.77 6.08
N THR A 63 13.63 13.04 6.96
CA THR A 63 13.79 13.82 8.19
C THR A 63 13.06 13.13 9.34
N ARG A 64 13.47 13.41 10.58
CA ARG A 64 12.75 12.93 11.78
C ARG A 64 11.31 13.42 11.84
N GLU A 65 11.03 14.61 11.31
CA GLU A 65 9.68 15.16 11.20
C GLU A 65 8.83 14.32 10.25
N SER A 66 9.35 14.00 9.05
CA SER A 66 8.64 13.12 8.10
C SER A 66 8.37 11.73 8.68
N GLU A 67 9.32 11.18 9.44
CA GLU A 67 9.13 9.89 10.12
C GLU A 67 8.04 9.97 11.19
N ARG A 68 8.06 11.02 12.03
CA ARG A 68 7.04 11.23 13.05
C ARG A 68 5.65 11.37 12.43
N ASP A 69 5.53 12.13 11.35
CA ASP A 69 4.25 12.37 10.69
C ASP A 69 3.73 11.08 10.01
N ALA A 70 4.62 10.30 9.39
CA ALA A 70 4.28 8.99 8.81
C ALA A 70 3.89 7.95 9.87
N MET A 71 4.60 7.93 11.01
CA MET A 71 4.24 7.08 12.16
C MET A 71 2.90 7.49 12.76
N ARG A 72 2.63 8.81 12.87
CA ARG A 72 1.32 9.31 13.30
C ARG A 72 0.21 8.84 12.36
N GLU A 73 0.45 8.84 11.05
CA GLU A 73 -0.50 8.30 10.08
C GLU A 73 -0.77 6.80 10.33
N ALA A 74 0.26 5.99 10.56
CA ALA A 74 0.10 4.57 10.87
C ALA A 74 -0.71 4.34 12.15
N GLU A 75 -0.50 5.15 13.19
CA GLU A 75 -1.28 5.08 14.44
C GLU A 75 -2.75 5.48 14.22
N LEU A 76 -3.02 6.49 13.38
CA LEU A 76 -4.40 6.86 13.01
C LEU A 76 -5.12 5.72 12.28
N TYR A 77 -4.44 5.00 11.38
CA TYR A 77 -5.05 3.81 10.75
C TYR A 77 -5.39 2.70 11.75
N LYS A 78 -4.64 2.60 12.86
CA LYS A 78 -4.88 1.60 13.91
C LYS A 78 -5.97 2.02 14.89
N SER A 79 -6.17 3.32 15.10
CA SER A 79 -7.09 3.84 16.11
C SER A 79 -8.57 3.67 15.75
N PHE A 80 -8.90 3.38 14.49
CA PHE A 80 -10.28 3.25 14.03
C PHE A 80 -10.61 1.83 13.59
N ASP A 81 -11.66 1.26 14.19
CA ASP A 81 -12.35 0.06 13.72
C ASP A 81 -13.80 0.43 13.37
N HIS A 82 -14.04 0.78 12.11
CA HIS A 82 -15.35 1.24 11.63
C HIS A 82 -15.56 0.79 10.18
N PRO A 83 -16.76 0.32 9.78
CA PRO A 83 -17.01 -0.23 8.44
C PRO A 83 -16.75 0.76 7.29
N ASN A 84 -16.81 2.07 7.55
CA ASN A 84 -16.54 3.12 6.57
C ASN A 84 -15.14 3.76 6.69
N LEU A 85 -14.25 3.20 7.51
CA LEU A 85 -12.86 3.61 7.63
C LEU A 85 -11.94 2.42 7.29
N VAL A 86 -10.87 2.69 6.56
CA VAL A 86 -9.89 1.64 6.26
C VAL A 86 -9.10 1.35 7.53
N ARG A 87 -9.15 0.12 8.01
CA ARG A 87 -8.36 -0.32 9.17
C ARG A 87 -6.94 -0.72 8.78
N CYS A 88 -5.98 -0.45 9.66
CA CYS A 88 -4.63 -1.02 9.57
C CYS A 88 -4.70 -2.56 9.70
N VAL A 89 -3.98 -3.28 8.83
CA VAL A 89 -3.71 -4.72 9.03
C VAL A 89 -2.42 -4.89 9.82
N ASP A 90 -1.39 -4.13 9.46
CA ASP A 90 -0.08 -4.16 10.11
C ASP A 90 0.71 -2.89 9.73
N ALA A 91 1.72 -2.53 10.51
CA ALA A 91 2.63 -1.43 10.18
C ALA A 91 4.04 -1.64 10.74
N ALA A 92 5.05 -1.14 10.05
CA ALA A 92 6.44 -1.22 10.48
C ALA A 92 7.24 0.01 10.04
N LEU A 93 8.17 0.44 10.89
CA LEU A 93 9.24 1.37 10.53
C LEU A 93 10.46 0.56 10.09
N VAL A 94 10.94 0.78 8.88
CA VAL A 94 12.09 0.08 8.30
C VAL A 94 13.23 1.08 8.08
N PRO A 95 14.41 0.86 8.68
CA PRO A 95 15.60 1.64 8.34
C PRO A 95 16.02 1.36 6.89
N CYS A 96 16.25 2.41 6.11
CA CYS A 96 16.83 2.30 4.78
C CYS A 96 18.34 2.52 4.90
N HIS A 97 19.12 1.47 4.65
CA HIS A 97 20.58 1.59 4.55
C HIS A 97 20.97 2.09 3.17
N ASP A 98 20.75 3.39 2.93
CA ASP A 98 21.33 4.09 1.79
C ASP A 98 22.57 4.85 2.27
N LEU A 99 23.75 4.40 1.84
CA LEU A 99 25.04 5.00 2.21
C LEU A 99 25.16 6.47 1.75
N SER A 100 24.31 6.92 0.82
CA SER A 100 24.27 8.30 0.33
C SER A 100 23.40 9.24 1.17
N LYS A 101 22.55 8.70 2.06
CA LYS A 101 21.64 9.48 2.91
C LYS A 101 21.85 9.13 4.39
N PRO A 102 22.39 10.04 5.22
CA PRO A 102 22.69 9.75 6.62
C PRO A 102 21.46 9.45 7.48
N PHE A 103 20.27 9.86 7.04
CA PHE A 103 18.98 9.49 7.64
C PHE A 103 18.00 9.11 6.53
N SER A 104 17.71 7.82 6.41
CA SER A 104 16.65 7.32 5.54
C SER A 104 15.92 6.20 6.25
N SER A 105 14.61 6.35 6.41
CA SER A 105 13.72 5.30 6.89
C SER A 105 12.49 5.24 5.98
N GLU A 106 11.70 4.18 6.11
CA GLU A 106 10.46 3.99 5.38
C GLU A 106 9.40 3.48 6.36
N VAL A 107 8.27 4.18 6.43
CA VAL A 107 7.09 3.67 7.15
C VAL A 107 6.24 2.87 6.19
N LEU A 108 5.96 1.62 6.58
CA LEU A 108 5.15 0.66 5.86
C LEU A 108 3.81 0.52 6.56
N ILE A 109 2.70 0.75 5.84
CA ILE A 109 1.33 0.58 6.36
C ILE A 109 0.63 -0.43 5.45
N LEU A 110 0.33 -1.60 6.00
CA LEU A 110 -0.39 -2.67 5.31
C LEU A 110 -1.90 -2.48 5.50
N LEU A 111 -2.61 -2.37 4.40
CA LEU A 111 -4.03 -2.08 4.33
C LEU A 111 -4.79 -3.17 3.56
N PRO A 112 -6.10 -3.35 3.81
CA PRO A 112 -6.96 -4.18 2.98
C PRO A 112 -6.93 -3.72 1.52
N TYR A 113 -6.89 -4.67 0.59
CA TYR A 113 -7.01 -4.36 -0.84
C TYR A 113 -8.47 -4.42 -1.30
N PHE A 114 -8.97 -3.30 -1.84
CA PHE A 114 -10.29 -3.19 -2.44
C PHE A 114 -10.18 -3.30 -3.97
N ARG A 115 -10.52 -4.49 -4.51
CA ARG A 115 -10.40 -4.82 -5.94
C ARG A 115 -11.18 -3.90 -6.89
N ARG A 116 -12.25 -3.27 -6.39
CA ARG A 116 -13.10 -2.35 -7.18
C ARG A 116 -12.47 -0.97 -7.39
N GLY A 117 -11.30 -0.69 -6.82
CA GLY A 117 -10.65 0.59 -6.93
C GLY A 117 -11.34 1.69 -6.12
N THR A 118 -11.14 2.92 -6.54
CA THR A 118 -11.67 4.13 -5.89
C THR A 118 -13.05 4.50 -6.43
N LEU A 119 -13.76 5.36 -5.71
CA LEU A 119 -14.99 5.98 -6.23
C LEU A 119 -14.71 6.81 -7.50
N GLN A 120 -13.55 7.46 -7.58
CA GLN A 120 -13.15 8.22 -8.77
C GLN A 120 -13.05 7.34 -10.01
N ASP A 121 -12.52 6.11 -9.87
CA ASP A 121 -12.45 5.14 -10.98
C ASP A 121 -13.84 4.78 -11.49
N GLU A 122 -14.78 4.51 -10.58
CA GLU A 122 -16.19 4.21 -10.92
C GLU A 122 -16.85 5.40 -11.61
N LEU A 123 -16.70 6.62 -11.08
CA LEU A 123 -17.27 7.83 -11.66
C LEU A 123 -16.69 8.12 -13.06
N THR A 124 -15.38 7.90 -13.24
CA THR A 124 -14.71 8.09 -14.53
C THR A 124 -15.22 7.10 -15.58
N MET A 125 -15.44 5.83 -15.20
CA MET A 125 -16.02 4.81 -16.08
C MET A 125 -17.45 5.16 -16.51
N ARG A 126 -18.28 5.58 -15.55
CA ARG A 126 -19.67 6.01 -15.80
C ARG A 126 -19.74 7.24 -16.71
N ALA A 127 -18.88 8.22 -16.48
CA ALA A 127 -18.79 9.41 -17.33
C ALA A 127 -18.49 9.07 -18.80
N ARG A 128 -17.61 8.10 -19.07
CA ARG A 128 -17.30 7.64 -20.44
C ARG A 128 -18.49 7.00 -21.14
N SER A 129 -19.34 6.31 -20.38
CA SER A 129 -20.53 5.61 -20.90
C SER A 129 -21.80 6.47 -20.84
N ARG A 130 -21.72 7.70 -20.30
CA ARG A 130 -22.88 8.54 -19.94
C ARG A 130 -23.89 7.80 -19.06
N ASP A 131 -23.39 6.85 -18.28
CA ASP A 131 -24.16 6.20 -17.24
C ASP A 131 -24.15 7.06 -15.98
N HIS A 132 -25.24 7.04 -15.23
CA HIS A 132 -25.37 7.78 -13.98
C HIS A 132 -25.53 6.82 -12.82
N MET A 133 -24.90 7.14 -11.69
CA MET A 133 -25.10 6.38 -10.47
C MET A 133 -26.55 6.54 -10.00
N PRO A 134 -27.28 5.44 -9.72
CA PRO A 134 -28.62 5.53 -9.16
C PRO A 134 -28.60 6.31 -7.85
N GLU A 135 -29.62 7.15 -7.62
CA GLU A 135 -29.70 8.04 -6.45
C GLU A 135 -29.60 7.26 -5.13
N ALA A 136 -30.28 6.12 -5.01
CA ALA A 136 -30.20 5.25 -3.84
C ALA A 136 -28.74 4.84 -3.53
N ARG A 137 -27.96 4.49 -4.56
CA ARG A 137 -26.56 4.11 -4.38
C ARG A 137 -25.68 5.31 -3.99
N LEU A 138 -25.97 6.48 -4.54
CA LEU A 138 -25.27 7.72 -4.19
C LEU A 138 -25.51 8.06 -2.71
N LEU A 139 -26.76 7.97 -2.24
CA LEU A 139 -27.12 8.22 -0.85
C LEU A 139 -26.48 7.20 0.11
N GLU A 140 -26.40 5.93 -0.26
CA GLU A 140 -25.67 4.91 0.52
C GLU A 140 -24.20 5.28 0.71
N ILE A 141 -23.51 5.64 -0.38
CA ILE A 141 -22.09 6.01 -0.35
C ILE A 141 -21.90 7.26 0.50
N PHE A 142 -22.72 8.28 0.28
CA PHE A 142 -22.65 9.54 1.01
C PHE A 142 -22.91 9.34 2.51
N THR A 143 -23.92 8.55 2.86
CA THR A 143 -24.22 8.19 4.26
C THR A 143 -23.04 7.47 4.90
N GLY A 144 -22.43 6.51 4.20
CA GLY A 144 -21.25 5.81 4.68
C GLY A 144 -20.06 6.74 4.91
N MET A 145 -19.81 7.70 4.01
CA MET A 145 -18.79 8.74 4.21
C MET A 145 -19.07 9.58 5.46
N CYS A 146 -20.31 10.03 5.64
CA CYS A 146 -20.72 10.79 6.82
C CYS A 146 -20.54 9.99 8.12
N GLN A 147 -20.87 8.69 8.13
CA GLN A 147 -20.65 7.82 9.29
C GLN A 147 -19.15 7.66 9.60
N GLY A 148 -18.31 7.50 8.58
CA GLY A 148 -16.85 7.49 8.76
C GLY A 148 -16.31 8.79 9.35
N VAL A 149 -16.74 9.94 8.82
CA VAL A 149 -16.35 11.26 9.35
C VAL A 149 -16.87 11.48 10.77
N GLN A 150 -18.10 11.05 11.06
CA GLN A 150 -18.68 11.11 12.39
C GLN A 150 -17.84 10.31 13.40
N ALA A 151 -17.38 9.11 13.03
CA ALA A 151 -16.51 8.30 13.88
C ALA A 151 -15.18 9.02 14.17
N ILE A 152 -14.60 9.70 13.18
CA ILE A 152 -13.37 10.50 13.35
C ILE A 152 -13.63 11.70 14.30
N HIS A 153 -14.71 12.46 14.07
CA HIS A 153 -15.04 13.63 14.89
C HIS A 153 -15.43 13.29 16.33
N SER A 154 -15.95 12.09 16.55
CA SER A 154 -16.34 11.61 17.89
C SER A 154 -15.18 11.00 18.66
N ALA A 155 -14.06 10.69 17.98
CA ALA A 155 -12.88 10.19 18.65
C ALA A 155 -12.23 11.29 19.48
N THR A 156 -11.81 10.95 20.69
CA THR A 156 -11.02 11.86 21.53
C THR A 156 -9.55 11.73 21.12
N PRO A 157 -8.86 12.84 20.79
CA PRO A 157 -7.47 12.81 20.33
C PRO A 157 -6.48 12.22 21.34
#